data_AF-A0A452GMF9-F1
#
_entry.id   AF-A0A452GMF9-F1
#
_cell.length_a   1.000
_cell.length_b   1.000
_cell.length_c   1.000
_cell.angle_alpha   90.00
_cell.angle_beta   90.00
_cell.angle_gamma   90.00
#
_symmetry.space_group_name_H-M   'P 1'
#
loop_
_entity.id
_entity.type
_entity.pdbx_description
1 polymer ?
#
loop_
_entity_poly.entity_id
_entity_poly.type
_entity_poly.pdbx_seq_one_letter_code
_entity_poly.pdbx_strand_id
1 'polypeptide(L)'
;MGRTLGERLDHLSCPVLHGGMNPRLRHWREAATLLLAAGSGAPARPVRSPLGPFDYEVLLLQRSPQSGFLPRAHVFPGGLLEAADFSADWLGLLPALPRCGLGSVRPSSPGGNRAPVFATDRASLGSPLPGDVAFRICAIRETFEEAGILLLVSGPGPASDPGPARLLPQHHLPPALELAEWRRRVQQDPACFLQLCRYLRCVPNIWALHEWGNWLTPVPRAGRGDRRYDTAFYLCCLEERPPHASQDDQEVTGFQVGFIPTDTLYLSLYFPYIPLNL
;
A
#
# COMPACT_ATOMS: atom_id res chain seq x y z
N MET A 1 1.82 41.93 -44.64
CA MET A 1 0.80 40.91 -45.01
C MET A 1 1.28 39.58 -44.45
N GLY A 2 0.90 39.11 -43.27
CA GLY A 2 -0.44 39.14 -42.66
C GLY A 2 -1.26 37.96 -43.19
N ARG A 3 -0.89 36.72 -42.86
CA ARG A 3 -1.76 35.54 -43.00
C ARG A 3 -1.53 34.58 -41.82
N THR A 4 -2.58 34.49 -41.03
CA THR A 4 -2.89 33.53 -39.98
C THR A 4 -2.88 32.09 -40.51
N LEU A 5 -2.25 31.18 -39.77
CA LEU A 5 -2.54 29.75 -39.84
C LEU A 5 -3.00 29.32 -38.44
N GLY A 6 -4.30 29.48 -38.24
CA GLY A 6 -5.04 28.72 -37.25
C GLY A 6 -5.55 27.43 -37.88
N GLU A 7 -5.71 26.45 -37.01
CA GLU A 7 -6.56 25.25 -37.12
C GLU A 7 -5.93 23.93 -37.60
N ARG A 8 -6.14 22.96 -36.69
CA ARG A 8 -6.33 21.51 -36.86
C ARG A 8 -5.12 20.60 -36.98
N LEU A 9 -4.83 19.92 -35.86
CA LEU A 9 -4.99 18.47 -35.67
C LEU A 9 -4.94 18.23 -34.14
N ASP A 10 -6.05 18.41 -33.44
CA ASP A 10 -6.98 17.34 -33.04
C ASP A 10 -6.28 16.12 -32.41
N HIS A 11 -6.36 16.07 -31.08
CA HIS A 11 -6.64 14.89 -30.26
C HIS A 11 -5.87 13.59 -30.56
N LEU A 12 -4.64 13.49 -30.06
CA LEU A 12 -4.12 12.21 -29.55
C LEU A 12 -4.54 12.08 -28.08
N SER A 13 -5.83 11.84 -27.87
CA SER A 13 -6.31 11.28 -26.61
C SER A 13 -5.71 9.87 -26.49
N CYS A 14 -4.79 9.68 -25.55
CA CYS A 14 -4.40 8.34 -25.11
C CYS A 14 -5.68 7.54 -24.80
N PRO A 15 -5.83 6.32 -25.32
CA PRO A 15 -6.95 5.49 -24.93
C PRO A 15 -6.86 5.28 -23.42
N VAL A 16 -7.87 5.76 -22.70
CA VAL A 16 -8.11 5.39 -21.30
C VAL A 16 -8.18 3.87 -21.32
N LEU A 17 -7.13 3.23 -20.82
CA LEU A 17 -7.17 1.80 -20.54
C LEU A 17 -8.24 1.64 -19.46
N HIS A 18 -9.44 1.26 -19.87
CA HIS A 18 -10.34 0.55 -18.97
C HIS A 18 -9.61 -0.75 -18.63
N GLY A 19 -8.78 -0.69 -17.57
CA GLY A 19 -8.16 -1.86 -16.98
C GLY A 19 -9.25 -2.92 -16.82
N GLY A 20 -9.05 -4.07 -17.45
CA GLY A 20 -10.07 -5.11 -17.51
C GLY A 20 -10.44 -5.52 -16.09
N MET A 21 -11.57 -5.01 -15.61
CA MET A 21 -12.10 -5.42 -14.32
C MET A 21 -12.60 -6.85 -14.44
N ASN A 22 -12.26 -7.69 -13.46
CA ASN A 22 -12.84 -9.03 -13.33
C ASN A 22 -14.38 -8.89 -13.23
N PRO A 23 -15.16 -9.49 -14.16
CA PRO A 23 -16.61 -9.32 -14.18
C PRO A 23 -17.32 -9.90 -12.96
N ARG A 24 -16.65 -10.76 -12.17
CA ARG A 24 -17.16 -11.28 -10.88
C ARG A 24 -16.98 -10.30 -9.71
N LEU A 25 -16.24 -9.20 -9.90
CA LEU A 25 -15.90 -8.21 -8.87
C LEU A 25 -16.58 -6.84 -9.08
N ARG A 26 -17.57 -6.72 -9.98
CA ARG A 26 -18.24 -5.43 -10.31
C ARG A 26 -18.75 -4.63 -9.10
N HIS A 27 -18.95 -5.29 -7.97
CA HIS A 27 -19.46 -4.68 -6.74
C HIS A 27 -18.38 -4.29 -5.74
N TRP A 28 -17.13 -4.72 -5.90
CA TRP A 28 -16.04 -4.45 -4.97
C TRP A 28 -14.94 -3.61 -5.63
N ARG A 29 -14.50 -2.59 -4.91
CA ARG A 29 -13.34 -1.78 -5.26
C ARG A 29 -12.11 -2.45 -4.67
N GLU A 30 -11.09 -2.63 -5.48
CA GLU A 30 -9.88 -3.31 -5.03
C GLU A 30 -9.00 -2.34 -4.24
N ALA A 31 -8.48 -2.83 -3.12
CA ALA A 31 -7.68 -2.04 -2.19
C ALA A 31 -6.46 -2.85 -1.70
N ALA A 32 -5.43 -2.16 -1.25
CA ALA A 32 -4.29 -2.77 -0.60
C ALA A 32 -3.95 -2.04 0.71
N THR A 33 -3.61 -2.81 1.73
CA THR A 33 -3.34 -2.31 3.09
C THR A 33 -2.07 -2.92 3.63
N LEU A 34 -1.28 -2.11 4.35
CA LEU A 34 0.00 -2.52 4.92
C LEU A 34 -0.03 -2.55 6.45
N LEU A 35 0.18 -3.72 7.01
CA LEU A 35 0.55 -3.89 8.41
C LEU A 35 2.06 -3.70 8.52
N LEU A 36 2.49 -2.54 9.01
CA LEU A 36 3.90 -2.25 9.22
C LEU A 36 4.26 -2.50 10.69
N ALA A 37 5.03 -3.56 10.93
CA ALA A 37 5.52 -3.92 12.26
C ALA A 37 7.00 -3.57 12.40
N ALA A 38 7.45 -3.19 13.59
CA ALA A 38 8.87 -2.96 13.89
C ALA A 38 9.21 -3.46 15.28
N GLY A 39 10.44 -3.93 15.48
CA GLY A 39 10.95 -4.22 16.83
C GLY A 39 10.93 -2.96 17.69
N SER A 40 10.43 -3.06 18.92
CA SER A 40 10.30 -1.91 19.83
C SER A 40 11.64 -1.41 20.37
N GLY A 41 12.72 -2.18 20.20
CA GLY A 41 14.06 -1.91 20.78
C GLY A 41 14.09 -1.95 22.32
N ALA A 42 12.93 -2.15 22.96
CA ALA A 42 12.75 -2.26 24.40
C ALA A 42 12.55 -3.74 24.79
N PRO A 43 12.86 -4.14 26.04
CA PRO A 43 12.51 -5.47 26.52
C PRO A 43 11.01 -5.72 26.34
N ALA A 44 10.66 -6.92 25.86
CA ALA A 44 9.28 -7.33 25.61
C ALA A 44 8.39 -6.93 26.80
N ARG A 45 7.44 -6.02 26.58
CA ARG A 45 6.59 -5.54 27.68
C ARG A 45 5.69 -6.70 28.10
N PRO A 46 5.48 -6.91 29.41
CA PRO A 46 4.46 -7.83 29.90
C PRO A 46 3.08 -7.20 29.64
N VAL A 47 2.63 -7.23 28.39
CA VAL A 47 1.24 -6.96 28.04
C VAL A 47 0.45 -8.20 28.45
N ARG A 48 -0.75 -8.01 29.02
CA ARG A 48 -1.69 -9.10 29.27
C ARG A 48 -2.22 -9.60 27.92
N SER A 49 -1.43 -10.42 27.23
CA SER A 49 -1.85 -11.17 26.06
C SER A 49 -1.95 -12.66 26.41
N PRO A 50 -3.00 -13.35 25.95
CA PRO A 50 -3.08 -14.81 26.06
C PRO A 50 -1.97 -15.54 25.28
N LEU A 51 -1.26 -14.86 24.38
CA LEU A 51 -0.14 -15.41 23.60
C LEU A 51 1.25 -15.15 24.22
N GLY A 52 1.32 -14.48 25.37
CA GLY A 52 2.58 -14.13 26.03
C GLY A 52 3.13 -12.76 25.60
N PRO A 53 4.30 -12.38 26.12
CA PRO A 53 4.92 -11.09 25.82
C PRO A 53 5.38 -11.03 24.36
N PHE A 54 5.27 -9.84 23.75
CA PHE A 54 5.76 -9.54 22.42
C PHE A 54 6.63 -8.28 22.46
N ASP A 55 7.56 -8.18 21.52
CA ASP A 55 8.61 -7.15 21.44
C ASP A 55 8.48 -6.25 20.21
N TYR A 56 7.36 -6.33 19.49
CA TYR A 56 7.07 -5.51 18.30
C TYR A 56 5.93 -4.52 18.53
N GLU A 57 5.97 -3.44 17.76
CA GLU A 57 4.91 -2.44 17.61
C GLU A 57 4.36 -2.48 16.20
N VAL A 58 3.10 -2.05 16.00
CA VAL A 58 2.48 -1.96 14.68
C VAL A 58 2.01 -0.53 14.45
N LEU A 59 2.22 0.00 13.24
CA LEU A 59 1.76 1.32 12.85
C LEU A 59 0.24 1.34 12.69
N LEU A 60 -0.41 2.26 13.41
CA LEU A 60 -1.82 2.61 13.21
C LEU A 60 -1.96 4.11 12.91
N LEU A 61 -2.86 4.41 11.99
CA LEU A 61 -3.28 5.75 11.62
C LEU A 61 -4.66 6.02 12.21
N GLN A 62 -4.91 7.24 12.65
CA GLN A 62 -6.24 7.65 13.07
C GLN A 62 -6.91 8.50 11.99
N ARG A 63 -8.04 8.01 11.46
CA ARG A 63 -8.79 8.71 10.43
C ARG A 63 -9.42 10.00 10.95
N SER A 64 -9.48 10.99 10.08
CA SER A 64 -10.17 12.26 10.29
C SER A 64 -11.61 12.09 10.78
N PRO A 65 -12.09 12.92 11.73
CA PRO A 65 -13.51 12.97 12.09
C PRO A 65 -14.44 13.29 10.92
N GLN A 66 -13.92 13.94 9.87
CA GLN A 66 -14.65 14.32 8.67
C GLN A 66 -14.67 13.20 7.61
N SER A 67 -14.02 12.06 7.87
CA SER A 67 -14.00 10.93 6.95
C SER A 67 -15.40 10.40 6.68
N GLY A 68 -15.77 10.28 5.40
CA GLY A 68 -17.05 9.69 4.97
C GLY A 68 -17.16 8.18 5.22
N PHE A 69 -16.09 7.55 5.71
CA PHE A 69 -16.02 6.13 6.03
C PHE A 69 -15.17 5.93 7.30
N LEU A 70 -15.76 5.33 8.35
CA LEU A 70 -15.12 5.08 9.65
C LEU A 70 -14.40 6.29 10.27
N PRO A 71 -15.09 7.41 10.54
CA PRO A 71 -14.46 8.56 11.18
C PRO A 71 -13.87 8.19 12.55
N ARG A 72 -12.68 8.72 12.87
CA ARG A 72 -11.91 8.48 14.12
C ARG A 72 -11.41 7.05 14.34
N ALA A 73 -11.63 6.13 13.41
CA ALA A 73 -11.14 4.78 13.55
C ALA A 73 -9.61 4.72 13.43
N HIS A 74 -9.02 3.79 14.17
CA HIS A 74 -7.64 3.38 13.97
C HIS A 74 -7.59 2.35 12.85
N VAL A 75 -6.76 2.60 11.85
CA VAL A 75 -6.61 1.79 10.64
C VAL A 75 -5.14 1.58 10.32
N PHE A 76 -4.85 0.55 9.54
CA PHE A 76 -3.56 0.42 8.88
C PHE A 76 -3.50 1.33 7.65
N PRO A 77 -2.30 1.81 7.26
CA PRO A 77 -2.15 2.55 6.02
C PRO A 77 -2.61 1.74 4.82
N GLY A 78 -3.35 2.36 3.92
CA GLY A 78 -3.83 1.69 2.72
C GLY A 78 -5.03 2.35 2.08
N GLY A 79 -5.23 2.02 0.82
CA GLY A 79 -6.26 2.64 0.01
C GLY A 79 -6.52 1.86 -1.26
N LEU A 80 -7.08 2.55 -2.23
CA LEU A 80 -7.54 1.95 -3.47
C LEU A 80 -6.41 1.75 -4.44
N LEU A 81 -6.54 0.71 -5.26
CA LEU A 81 -5.69 0.59 -6.42
C LEU A 81 -6.04 1.64 -7.45
N GLU A 82 -5.00 2.27 -7.98
CA GLU A 82 -5.08 3.29 -9.01
C GLU A 82 -4.42 2.79 -10.30
N ALA A 83 -4.79 3.37 -11.44
CA ALA A 83 -4.23 2.96 -12.74
C ALA A 83 -2.69 3.08 -12.77
N ALA A 84 -2.12 4.03 -12.02
CA ALA A 84 -0.70 4.22 -11.86
C ALA A 84 0.01 3.00 -11.24
N ASP A 85 -0.65 2.25 -10.35
CA ASP A 85 -0.08 1.07 -9.70
C ASP A 85 0.10 -0.10 -10.69
N PHE A 86 -0.66 -0.07 -11.79
CA PHE A 86 -0.58 -1.04 -12.90
C PHE A 86 0.23 -0.53 -14.09
N SER A 87 0.91 0.62 -13.99
CA SER A 87 1.59 1.21 -15.15
C SER A 87 2.72 0.32 -15.68
N ALA A 88 2.79 0.15 -17.00
CA ALA A 88 3.89 -0.57 -17.65
C ALA A 88 5.26 0.09 -17.39
N ASP A 89 5.27 1.38 -17.06
CA ASP A 89 6.48 2.14 -16.76
C ASP A 89 7.29 1.57 -15.58
N TRP A 90 6.63 0.87 -14.65
CA TRP A 90 7.31 0.20 -13.54
C TRP A 90 8.27 -0.90 -14.03
N LEU A 91 8.02 -1.50 -15.19
CA LEU A 91 8.92 -2.48 -15.80
C LEU A 91 10.28 -1.88 -16.18
N GLY A 92 10.37 -0.56 -16.35
CA GLY A 92 11.64 0.14 -16.58
C GLY A 92 12.46 0.37 -15.31
N LEU A 93 11.87 0.14 -14.12
CA LEU A 93 12.53 0.31 -12.82
C LEU A 93 12.77 -1.03 -12.12
N LEU A 94 11.77 -1.91 -12.15
CA LEU A 94 11.79 -3.22 -11.48
C LEU A 94 12.62 -4.24 -12.28
N PRO A 95 13.06 -5.35 -11.65
CA PRO A 95 13.84 -6.36 -12.34
C PRO A 95 13.05 -7.01 -13.48
N ALA A 96 13.72 -7.26 -14.60
CA ALA A 96 13.22 -8.08 -15.70
C ALA A 96 13.24 -9.58 -15.36
N LEU A 97 12.67 -9.94 -14.22
CA LEU A 97 12.50 -11.31 -13.73
C LEU A 97 11.00 -11.64 -13.67
N PRO A 98 10.63 -12.93 -13.69
CA PRO A 98 9.24 -13.33 -13.47
C PRO A 98 8.67 -12.65 -12.22
N ARG A 99 7.50 -12.03 -12.36
CA ARG A 99 6.83 -11.26 -11.27
C ARG A 99 7.76 -10.24 -10.61
N CYS A 100 8.63 -9.59 -11.38
CA CYS A 100 9.58 -8.59 -10.88
C CYS A 100 10.51 -9.12 -9.78
N GLY A 101 10.85 -10.42 -9.82
CA GLY A 101 11.70 -11.06 -8.82
C GLY A 101 10.98 -11.38 -7.51
N LEU A 102 9.67 -11.18 -7.43
CA LEU A 102 8.87 -11.86 -6.41
C LEU A 102 9.00 -13.36 -6.67
N GLY A 103 9.78 -14.05 -5.82
CA GLY A 103 9.88 -15.51 -5.86
C GLY A 103 8.49 -16.15 -5.82
N SER A 104 8.39 -17.45 -6.14
CA SER A 104 7.11 -18.16 -6.08
C SER A 104 6.49 -17.96 -4.69
N VAL A 105 5.43 -17.14 -4.62
CA VAL A 105 4.67 -16.94 -3.40
C VAL A 105 4.13 -18.31 -3.05
N ARG A 106 4.69 -18.94 -2.02
CA ARG A 106 4.31 -20.29 -1.62
C ARG A 106 2.78 -20.31 -1.48
N PRO A 107 2.05 -21.20 -2.18
CA PRO A 107 0.69 -21.48 -1.77
C PRO A 107 0.78 -21.92 -0.31
N SER A 108 0.03 -21.26 0.58
CA SER A 108 0.20 -21.37 2.03
C SER A 108 0.03 -22.80 2.57
N SER A 109 -0.32 -23.77 1.75
CA SER A 109 -0.21 -25.21 2.00
C SER A 109 -0.32 -25.98 0.67
N PRO A 110 0.15 -27.24 0.57
CA PRO A 110 -0.24 -28.13 -0.52
C PRO A 110 -1.77 -28.27 -0.53
N GLY A 111 -2.44 -27.78 -1.58
CA GLY A 111 -3.91 -27.74 -1.67
C GLY A 111 -4.57 -26.46 -1.14
N GLY A 112 -3.80 -25.48 -0.66
CA GLY A 112 -4.33 -24.18 -0.23
C GLY A 112 -4.71 -23.29 -1.42
N ASN A 113 -5.98 -22.89 -1.52
CA ASN A 113 -6.40 -21.87 -2.47
C ASN A 113 -5.87 -20.49 -2.01
N ARG A 114 -4.90 -19.94 -2.74
CA ARG A 114 -4.50 -18.53 -2.61
C ARG A 114 -5.72 -17.66 -2.93
N ALA A 115 -5.99 -16.64 -2.12
CA ALA A 115 -7.21 -15.85 -2.27
C ALA A 115 -7.28 -15.21 -3.67
N PRO A 116 -8.50 -15.07 -4.27
CA PRO A 116 -8.64 -14.59 -5.64
C PRO A 116 -7.96 -13.24 -5.91
N VAL A 117 -7.98 -12.31 -4.95
CA VAL A 117 -7.30 -11.00 -5.07
C VAL A 117 -5.81 -11.16 -5.44
N PHE A 118 -5.16 -12.16 -4.85
CA PHE A 118 -3.74 -12.45 -5.07
C PHE A 118 -3.53 -13.39 -6.27
N ALA A 119 -4.41 -14.38 -6.44
CA ALA A 119 -4.26 -15.45 -7.43
C ALA A 119 -4.69 -15.08 -8.85
N THR A 120 -5.52 -14.04 -9.01
CA THR A 120 -6.05 -13.65 -10.32
C THR A 120 -4.93 -13.28 -11.28
N ASP A 121 -4.88 -13.94 -12.44
CA ASP A 121 -3.97 -13.57 -13.51
C ASP A 121 -4.46 -12.29 -14.19
N ARG A 122 -3.85 -11.17 -13.79
CA ARG A 122 -4.17 -9.85 -14.34
C ARG A 122 -3.70 -9.67 -15.78
N ALA A 123 -2.75 -10.46 -16.27
CA ALA A 123 -2.34 -10.40 -17.67
C ALA A 123 -3.50 -10.82 -18.59
N SER A 124 -4.28 -11.82 -18.18
CA SER A 124 -5.53 -12.22 -18.87
C SER A 124 -6.60 -11.11 -18.91
N LEU A 125 -6.47 -10.11 -18.04
CA LEU A 125 -7.34 -8.93 -17.96
C LEU A 125 -6.73 -7.69 -18.62
N GLY A 126 -5.61 -7.84 -19.34
CA GLY A 126 -4.93 -6.76 -20.07
C GLY A 126 -4.00 -5.89 -19.21
N SER A 127 -3.70 -6.30 -17.98
CA SER A 127 -2.73 -5.58 -17.15
C SER A 127 -1.30 -5.83 -17.64
N PRO A 128 -0.45 -4.80 -17.78
CA PRO A 128 0.95 -4.98 -18.14
C PRO A 128 1.80 -5.46 -16.95
N LEU A 129 1.30 -5.30 -15.72
CA LEU A 129 1.93 -5.80 -14.50
C LEU A 129 1.14 -6.97 -13.90
N PRO A 130 1.83 -7.95 -13.29
CA PRO A 130 1.19 -8.92 -12.42
C PRO A 130 0.47 -8.24 -11.25
N GLY A 131 -0.70 -8.75 -10.87
CA GLY A 131 -1.50 -8.16 -9.78
C GLY A 131 -0.76 -8.15 -8.44
N ASP A 132 -0.03 -9.21 -8.12
CA ASP A 132 0.76 -9.26 -6.90
C ASP A 132 1.88 -8.22 -6.84
N VAL A 133 2.36 -7.71 -7.98
CA VAL A 133 3.28 -6.56 -8.02
C VAL A 133 2.52 -5.26 -7.79
N ALA A 134 1.45 -5.02 -8.57
CA ALA A 134 0.68 -3.77 -8.50
C ALA A 134 0.05 -3.51 -7.13
N PHE A 135 -0.50 -4.54 -6.49
CA PHE A 135 -1.10 -4.43 -5.15
C PHE A 135 -0.05 -4.06 -4.08
N ARG A 136 1.19 -4.53 -4.21
CA ARG A 136 2.29 -4.15 -3.30
C ARG A 136 2.74 -2.72 -3.53
N ILE A 137 2.80 -2.29 -4.79
CA ILE A 137 3.08 -0.89 -5.15
C ILE A 137 2.01 0.02 -4.53
N CYS A 138 0.73 -0.31 -4.69
CA CYS A 138 -0.39 0.41 -4.06
C CYS A 138 -0.21 0.50 -2.54
N ALA A 139 0.01 -0.62 -1.84
CA ALA A 139 0.19 -0.61 -0.39
C ALA A 139 1.36 0.29 0.07
N ILE A 140 2.47 0.29 -0.67
CA ILE A 140 3.63 1.14 -0.39
C ILE A 140 3.34 2.62 -0.69
N ARG A 141 2.69 2.91 -1.83
CA ARG A 141 2.29 4.26 -2.24
C ARG A 141 1.37 4.89 -1.19
N GLU A 142 0.31 4.17 -0.82
CA GLU A 142 -0.66 4.62 0.20
C GLU A 142 0.03 4.84 1.56
N THR A 143 0.97 3.96 1.94
CA THR A 143 1.78 4.15 3.16
C THR A 143 2.60 5.45 3.11
N PHE A 144 3.11 5.84 1.93
CA PHE A 144 3.78 7.13 1.77
C PHE A 144 2.80 8.30 1.82
N GLU A 145 1.66 8.19 1.14
CA GLU A 145 0.61 9.21 1.13
C GLU A 145 0.07 9.49 2.53
N GLU A 146 -0.21 8.46 3.32
CA GLU A 146 -0.89 8.60 4.63
C GLU A 146 0.08 8.70 5.82
N ALA A 147 1.28 8.09 5.74
CA ALA A 147 2.24 8.08 6.84
C ALA A 147 3.57 8.82 6.55
N GLY A 148 3.85 9.16 5.29
CA GLY A 148 5.15 9.71 4.89
C GLY A 148 6.30 8.71 4.95
N ILE A 149 6.00 7.41 5.10
CA ILE A 149 7.00 6.35 5.22
C ILE A 149 7.30 5.78 3.83
N LEU A 150 8.56 5.88 3.40
CA LEU A 150 9.02 5.36 2.12
C LEU A 150 9.65 3.98 2.27
N LEU A 151 8.94 2.95 1.81
CA LEU A 151 9.45 1.57 1.71
C LEU A 151 10.08 1.36 0.33
N LEU A 152 11.32 1.83 0.19
CA LEU A 152 12.08 1.77 -1.05
C LEU A 152 13.40 1.02 -0.87
N VAL A 153 13.93 0.50 -1.98
CA VAL A 153 15.30 -0.04 -2.07
C VAL A 153 16.05 0.63 -3.20
N SER A 154 17.36 0.83 -3.00
CA SER A 154 18.25 1.38 -4.03
C SER A 154 18.47 0.37 -5.17
N GLY A 155 18.51 0.87 -6.41
CA GLY A 155 18.72 0.02 -7.58
C GLY A 155 17.50 -0.83 -7.94
N PRO A 156 17.65 -1.84 -8.81
CA PRO A 156 16.50 -2.58 -9.36
C PRO A 156 15.83 -3.52 -8.34
N GLY A 157 16.38 -3.73 -7.15
CA GLY A 157 15.84 -4.64 -6.14
C GLY A 157 16.91 -5.44 -5.40
N PRO A 158 16.54 -6.20 -4.37
CA PRO A 158 17.48 -7.01 -3.61
C PRO A 158 17.99 -8.21 -4.42
N ALA A 159 19.29 -8.52 -4.29
CA ALA A 159 19.93 -9.66 -4.95
C ALA A 159 19.67 -11.01 -4.25
N SER A 160 19.16 -10.99 -3.01
CA SER A 160 18.89 -12.15 -2.17
C SER A 160 17.75 -11.86 -1.18
N ASP A 161 17.29 -12.89 -0.46
CA ASP A 161 16.29 -12.75 0.61
C ASP A 161 16.78 -11.76 1.68
N PRO A 162 16.17 -10.56 1.81
CA PRO A 162 16.81 -9.44 2.49
C PRO A 162 16.70 -9.47 4.03
N GLY A 163 16.05 -10.48 4.62
CA GLY A 163 15.73 -10.46 6.05
C GLY A 163 14.68 -9.38 6.38
N PRO A 164 14.64 -8.85 7.62
CA PRO A 164 13.77 -7.73 7.96
C PRO A 164 14.02 -6.52 7.06
N ALA A 165 12.96 -5.81 6.70
CA ALA A 165 13.08 -4.64 5.85
C ALA A 165 13.81 -3.50 6.57
N ARG A 166 14.65 -2.81 5.81
CA ARG A 166 15.34 -1.59 6.23
C ARG A 166 14.80 -0.40 5.44
N LEU A 167 14.59 0.71 6.12
CA LEU A 167 14.28 1.98 5.46
C LEU A 167 15.55 2.53 4.81
N LEU A 168 15.36 3.35 3.76
CA LEU A 168 16.46 4.09 3.18
C LEU A 168 17.11 4.99 4.25
N PRO A 169 18.45 5.05 4.32
CA PRO A 169 19.12 5.99 5.20
C PRO A 169 18.69 7.43 4.92
N GLN A 170 18.62 8.27 5.95
CA GLN A 170 18.16 9.66 5.81
C GLN A 170 18.95 10.48 4.77
N HIS A 171 20.23 10.18 4.55
CA HIS A 171 21.06 10.85 3.55
C HIS A 171 20.72 10.47 2.09
N HIS A 172 19.94 9.41 1.86
CA HIS A 172 19.39 9.06 0.55
C HIS A 172 18.03 9.74 0.29
N LEU A 173 17.41 10.30 1.32
CA LEU A 173 16.13 11.00 1.21
C LEU A 173 16.37 12.50 0.97
N PRO A 174 15.48 13.17 0.24
CA PRO A 174 15.55 14.60 0.06
C PRO A 174 15.24 15.32 1.39
N PRO A 175 15.56 16.61 1.51
CA PRO A 175 15.19 17.41 2.67
C PRO A 175 13.69 17.31 2.99
N ALA A 176 13.32 17.42 4.27
CA ALA A 176 11.95 17.18 4.74
C ALA A 176 10.88 18.02 4.00
N LEU A 177 11.20 19.28 3.66
CA LEU A 177 10.29 20.15 2.92
C LEU A 177 10.02 19.63 1.51
N GLU A 178 11.07 19.22 0.79
CA GLU A 178 10.95 18.66 -0.55
C GLU A 178 10.23 17.30 -0.52
N LEU A 179 10.50 16.47 0.50
CA LEU A 179 9.79 15.21 0.70
C LEU A 179 8.29 15.43 0.95
N ALA A 180 7.91 16.46 1.70
CA ALA A 180 6.53 16.84 1.92
C ALA A 180 5.84 17.33 0.62
N GLU A 181 6.57 18.06 -0.23
CA GLU A 181 6.06 18.44 -1.56
C GLU A 181 5.83 17.23 -2.46
N TRP A 182 6.76 16.27 -2.47
CA TRP A 182 6.58 15.00 -3.17
C TRP A 182 5.36 14.25 -2.65
N ARG A 183 5.19 14.17 -1.33
CA ARG A 183 4.01 13.53 -0.72
C ARG A 183 2.71 14.16 -1.19
N ARG A 184 2.62 15.50 -1.15
CA ARG A 184 1.45 16.24 -1.65
C ARG A 184 1.20 15.96 -3.14
N ARG A 185 2.24 15.87 -3.97
CA ARG A 185 2.10 15.54 -5.39
C ARG A 185 1.56 14.13 -5.59
N VAL A 186 2.03 13.16 -4.81
CA VAL A 186 1.56 11.77 -4.90
C VAL A 186 0.09 11.65 -4.46
N GLN A 187 -0.30 12.32 -3.38
CA GLN A 187 -1.71 12.40 -2.95
C GLN A 187 -2.63 13.03 -4.00
N GLN A 188 -2.12 13.98 -4.80
CA GLN A 188 -2.87 14.63 -5.87
C GLN A 188 -2.92 13.80 -7.16
N ASP A 189 -1.83 13.08 -7.45
CA ASP A 189 -1.67 12.23 -8.63
C ASP A 189 -0.81 11.01 -8.27
N PRO A 190 -1.42 9.81 -8.14
CA PRO A 190 -0.72 8.56 -7.84
C PRO A 190 0.45 8.26 -8.81
N ALA A 191 0.42 8.76 -10.05
CA ALA A 191 1.50 8.59 -11.01
C ALA A 191 2.78 9.33 -10.60
N CYS A 192 2.68 10.35 -9.73
CA CYS A 192 3.85 11.01 -9.15
C CYS A 192 4.68 10.08 -8.26
N PHE A 193 4.14 8.96 -7.77
CA PHE A 193 4.91 8.01 -6.94
C PHE A 193 6.03 7.34 -7.74
N LEU A 194 5.73 6.97 -8.99
CA LEU A 194 6.71 6.48 -9.95
C LEU A 194 7.78 7.54 -10.26
N GLN A 195 7.37 8.81 -10.39
CA GLN A 195 8.30 9.92 -10.62
C GLN A 195 9.23 10.12 -9.43
N LEU A 196 8.72 10.01 -8.20
CA LEU A 196 9.51 10.03 -6.97
C LEU A 196 10.53 8.89 -6.96
N CYS A 197 10.11 7.67 -7.30
CA CYS A 197 11.03 6.53 -7.40
C CYS A 197 12.17 6.78 -8.41
N ARG A 198 11.85 7.33 -9.59
CA ARG A 198 12.85 7.74 -10.60
C ARG A 198 13.79 8.82 -10.07
N TYR A 199 13.25 9.83 -9.39
CA TYR A 199 14.02 10.93 -8.81
C TYR A 199 15.02 10.42 -7.77
N LEU A 200 14.59 9.53 -6.88
CA LEU A 200 15.44 8.92 -5.85
C LEU A 200 16.32 7.79 -6.37
N ARG A 201 16.18 7.38 -7.63
CA ARG A 201 16.84 6.19 -8.23
C ARG A 201 16.63 4.93 -7.38
N CYS A 202 15.43 4.80 -6.85
CA CYS A 202 14.99 3.71 -6.00
C CYS A 202 13.74 3.07 -6.58
N VAL A 203 13.38 1.90 -6.05
CA VAL A 203 12.14 1.20 -6.41
C VAL A 203 11.36 0.82 -5.15
N PRO A 204 10.02 0.64 -5.24
CA PRO A 204 9.23 0.14 -4.12
C PRO A 204 9.75 -1.22 -3.65
N ASN A 205 9.95 -1.39 -2.35
CA ASN A 205 10.44 -2.64 -1.77
C ASN A 205 9.33 -3.70 -1.71
N ILE A 206 8.83 -4.13 -2.87
CA ILE A 206 7.72 -5.09 -2.99
C ILE A 206 8.05 -6.44 -2.36
N TRP A 207 9.34 -6.80 -2.30
CA TRP A 207 9.84 -8.06 -1.75
C TRP A 207 9.74 -8.16 -0.23
N ALA A 208 9.71 -7.01 0.46
CA ALA A 208 9.56 -6.94 1.91
C ALA A 208 8.11 -7.11 2.41
N LEU A 209 7.14 -7.14 1.50
CA LEU A 209 5.74 -7.36 1.84
C LEU A 209 5.48 -8.87 1.84
N HIS A 210 4.68 -9.36 2.77
CA HIS A 210 4.22 -10.75 2.81
C HIS A 210 2.70 -10.78 2.75
N GLU A 211 2.12 -11.69 1.97
CA GLU A 211 0.65 -11.85 1.93
C GLU A 211 0.17 -12.29 3.30
N TRP A 212 -0.68 -11.46 3.92
CA TRP A 212 -1.20 -11.72 5.26
C TRP A 212 -2.65 -12.22 5.22
N GLY A 213 -3.48 -11.55 4.44
CA GLY A 213 -4.90 -11.89 4.36
C GLY A 213 -5.64 -11.14 3.26
N ASN A 214 -6.90 -11.53 3.04
CA ASN A 214 -7.80 -10.87 2.11
C ASN A 214 -9.17 -10.70 2.78
N TRP A 215 -9.77 -9.52 2.65
CA TRP A 215 -11.08 -9.21 3.20
C TRP A 215 -12.03 -8.67 2.15
N LEU A 216 -13.20 -9.29 2.05
CA LEU A 216 -14.32 -8.81 1.24
C LEU A 216 -15.34 -8.13 2.16
N THR A 217 -15.70 -6.90 1.84
CA THR A 217 -16.72 -6.16 2.61
C THR A 217 -18.08 -6.89 2.50
N PRO A 218 -18.68 -7.33 3.63
CA PRO A 218 -19.97 -8.05 3.63
C PRO A 218 -21.11 -7.17 3.10
N VAL A 219 -22.09 -7.79 2.41
CA VAL A 219 -23.24 -7.10 1.80
C VAL A 219 -24.04 -6.24 2.82
N PRO A 220 -24.37 -6.72 4.04
CA PRO A 220 -25.16 -5.92 4.99
C PRO A 220 -24.44 -4.66 5.50
N ARG A 221 -23.13 -4.56 5.26
CA ARG A 221 -22.25 -3.52 5.81
C ARG A 221 -21.85 -2.45 4.79
N ALA A 222 -22.45 -2.45 3.60
CA ALA A 222 -22.11 -1.51 2.52
C ALA A 222 -22.52 -0.04 2.78
N GLY A 223 -23.17 0.25 3.92
CA GLY A 223 -23.45 1.61 4.40
C GLY A 223 -24.29 2.48 3.45
N ARG A 224 -24.34 3.80 3.71
CA ARG A 224 -24.88 4.77 2.74
C ARG A 224 -23.90 4.85 1.56
N GLY A 225 -24.27 4.28 0.43
CA GLY A 225 -23.52 4.39 -0.84
C GLY A 225 -23.01 3.07 -1.44
N ASP A 226 -23.37 1.91 -0.87
CA ASP A 226 -23.02 0.58 -1.40
C ASP A 226 -21.52 0.39 -1.69
N ARG A 227 -20.66 1.02 -0.87
CA ARG A 227 -19.20 0.97 -1.05
C ARG A 227 -18.67 -0.31 -0.45
N ARG A 228 -18.15 -1.20 -1.30
CA ARG A 228 -17.58 -2.48 -0.90
C ARG A 228 -16.15 -2.57 -1.40
N TYR A 229 -15.30 -3.20 -0.58
CA TYR A 229 -13.87 -3.34 -0.87
C TYR A 229 -13.44 -4.80 -0.87
N ASP A 230 -12.59 -5.16 -1.83
CA ASP A 230 -11.80 -6.39 -1.88
C ASP A 230 -10.35 -6.01 -1.55
N THR A 231 -10.01 -6.14 -0.28
CA THR A 231 -8.76 -5.59 0.27
C THR A 231 -7.73 -6.69 0.45
N ALA A 232 -6.56 -6.50 -0.16
CA ALA A 232 -5.36 -7.29 0.09
C ALA A 232 -4.59 -6.73 1.28
N PHE A 233 -4.27 -7.56 2.27
CA PHE A 233 -3.45 -7.17 3.41
C PHE A 233 -2.04 -7.75 3.25
N TYR A 234 -1.05 -6.88 3.41
CA TYR A 234 0.35 -7.23 3.45
C TYR A 234 0.95 -6.97 4.83
N LEU A 235 1.89 -7.82 5.25
CA LEU A 235 2.72 -7.60 6.43
C LEU A 235 4.13 -7.20 5.98
N CYS A 236 4.69 -6.17 6.58
CA CYS A 236 6.10 -5.81 6.44
C CYS A 236 6.71 -5.63 7.83
N CYS A 237 7.79 -6.35 8.10
CA CYS A 237 8.53 -6.28 9.36
C CYS A 237 9.80 -5.45 9.15
N LEU A 238 9.88 -4.31 9.79
CA LEU A 238 11.06 -3.46 9.82
C LEU A 238 12.03 -3.90 10.92
N GLU A 239 13.32 -3.78 10.63
CA GLU A 239 14.37 -4.00 11.63
C GLU A 239 14.33 -2.95 12.74
N GLU A 240 14.09 -1.70 12.37
CA GLU A 240 14.04 -0.56 13.29
C GLU A 240 12.75 0.23 13.10
N ARG A 241 12.29 0.88 14.18
CA ARG A 241 11.14 1.76 14.14
C ARG A 241 11.41 2.95 13.18
N PRO A 242 10.44 3.32 12.32
CA PRO A 242 10.58 4.49 11.47
C PRO A 242 10.89 5.74 12.30
N PRO A 243 11.92 6.53 11.95
CA PRO A 243 12.34 7.68 12.74
C PRO A 243 11.27 8.78 12.80
N HIS A 244 10.48 8.92 11.73
CA HIS A 244 9.42 9.91 11.61
C HIS A 244 8.22 9.32 10.85
N ALA A 245 7.03 9.39 11.46
CA ALA A 245 5.75 9.32 10.76
C ALA A 245 5.12 10.72 10.86
N SER A 246 4.60 11.26 9.77
CA SER A 246 4.10 12.65 9.71
C SER A 246 2.69 12.72 9.14
N GLN A 247 1.86 13.66 9.62
CA GLN A 247 0.43 13.78 9.24
C GLN A 247 0.28 14.44 7.88
N ASP A 248 -0.82 14.12 7.17
CA ASP A 248 -1.19 14.83 5.94
C ASP A 248 -2.22 15.95 6.18
N ASP A 249 -2.69 16.12 7.41
CA ASP A 249 -3.68 17.10 7.86
C ASP A 249 -5.00 17.12 7.06
N GLN A 250 -5.28 16.09 6.24
CA GLN A 250 -6.50 16.00 5.44
C GLN A 250 -7.30 14.73 5.74
N GLU A 251 -6.72 13.55 5.57
CA GLU A 251 -7.40 12.27 5.78
C GLU A 251 -7.01 11.62 7.10
N VAL A 252 -5.78 11.87 7.58
CA VAL A 252 -5.22 11.33 8.82
C VAL A 252 -4.94 12.45 9.81
N THR A 253 -5.64 12.44 10.95
CA THR A 253 -5.54 13.49 11.98
C THR A 253 -4.72 13.06 13.21
N GLY A 254 -4.18 11.85 13.21
CA GLY A 254 -3.51 11.24 14.36
C GLY A 254 -2.56 10.11 13.95
N PHE A 255 -1.40 10.01 14.59
CA PHE A 255 -0.59 8.78 14.59
C PHE A 255 -0.66 8.15 15.96
N GLN A 256 -0.89 6.85 15.96
CA GLN A 256 -0.56 6.05 17.12
C GLN A 256 0.40 4.95 16.68
N VAL A 257 1.66 5.08 17.07
CA VAL A 257 2.53 3.91 17.16
C VAL A 257 2.20 3.28 18.50
N GLY A 258 1.46 2.19 18.46
CA GLY A 258 0.91 1.56 19.66
C GLY A 258 1.13 0.05 19.63
N PHE A 259 1.36 -0.51 20.81
CA PHE A 259 1.21 -1.93 21.04
C PHE A 259 -0.27 -2.26 20.85
N ILE A 260 -0.60 -3.09 19.86
CA ILE A 260 -1.95 -3.60 19.70
C ILE A 260 -2.05 -4.83 20.64
N PRO A 261 -2.86 -4.81 21.71
CA PRO A 261 -3.15 -6.04 22.45
C PRO A 261 -3.67 -7.09 21.47
N THR A 262 -3.29 -8.35 21.65
CA THR A 262 -3.62 -9.42 20.70
C THR A 262 -5.13 -9.50 20.41
N ASP A 263 -5.98 -9.20 21.39
CA ASP A 263 -7.44 -9.17 21.25
C ASP A 263 -7.93 -8.07 20.30
N THR A 264 -7.18 -6.98 20.20
CA THR A 264 -7.45 -5.82 19.33
C THR A 264 -7.02 -6.08 17.88
N LEU A 265 -5.96 -6.87 17.66
CA LEU A 265 -5.62 -7.40 16.32
C LEU A 265 -6.73 -8.31 15.79
N TYR A 266 -7.25 -9.21 16.64
CA TYR A 266 -8.38 -10.08 16.29
C TYR A 266 -9.62 -9.29 15.86
N LEU A 267 -9.96 -8.20 16.55
CA LEU A 267 -11.08 -7.35 16.17
C LEU A 267 -10.82 -6.56 14.88
N SER A 268 -9.61 -6.04 14.65
CA SER A 268 -9.28 -5.35 13.38
C SER A 268 -9.26 -6.29 12.16
N LEU A 269 -8.88 -7.55 12.36
CA LEU A 269 -8.73 -8.56 11.30
C LEU A 269 -10.04 -9.28 10.97
N TYR A 270 -10.93 -9.49 11.94
CA TYR A 270 -12.27 -10.07 11.71
C TYR A 270 -13.36 -9.01 11.50
N PHE A 271 -13.12 -7.78 11.94
CA PHE A 271 -14.00 -6.64 11.80
C PHE A 271 -13.19 -5.36 11.57
N PRO A 272 -12.66 -5.14 10.34
CA PRO A 272 -11.90 -3.93 10.00
C PRO A 272 -12.70 -2.62 10.10
N TYR A 273 -13.92 -2.68 10.67
CA TYR A 273 -14.92 -1.64 10.78
C TYR A 273 -15.37 -1.38 12.23
N ILE A 274 -14.70 -1.96 13.23
CA ILE A 274 -14.89 -1.57 14.64
C ILE A 274 -13.83 -0.51 14.97
N PRO A 275 -14.22 0.75 15.27
CA PRO A 275 -13.27 1.73 15.78
C PRO A 275 -12.60 1.15 17.03
N LEU A 276 -11.27 1.12 17.04
CA LEU A 276 -10.50 0.86 18.27
C LEU A 276 -10.71 2.07 19.19
N ASN A 277 -11.74 2.00 20.04
CA ASN A 277 -11.82 2.87 21.22
C ASN A 277 -10.84 2.28 22.24
N LEU A 278 -9.60 2.76 22.20
CA LEU A 278 -8.64 2.56 23.28
C LEU A 278 -8.99 3.47 24.47
#